data_AF-A0A7V9HKK9-F1
#
_entry.id   AF-A0A7V9HKK9-F1
#
_cell.length_a   1.000
_cell.length_b   1.000
_cell.length_c   1.000
_cell.angle_alpha   90.00
_cell.angle_beta   90.00
_cell.angle_gamma   90.00
#
_symmetry.space_group_name_H-M   'P 1'
#
loop_
_entity.id
_entity.type
_entity.pdbx_description
1 polymer ?
#
loop_
_entity_poly.entity_id
_entity_poly.type
_entity_poly.pdbx_seq_one_letter_code
_entity_poly.pdbx_strand_id
1 'polypeptide(L)'
;MSDQESLNVQPDETVSTLDVRVIVERESTHLLLLPITARIGEFAGLPGNWDADDADPITSPAVAGAINLIMLVASPPEAIRDVTPRLAIPTTSSPLPDGGIQVEWSGNADRIDVQIGPDGSLGYLVKWGGGSEARYEETDEATVERIIELIHQVIWPRLSARRG
;
A
#
# COMPACT_ATOMS: atom_id res chain seq x y z
N MET A 1 -53.15 -16.35 -41.55
CA MET A 1 -52.31 -15.17 -41.86
C MET A 1 -51.43 -15.00 -40.65
N SER A 2 -50.16 -15.38 -40.78
CA SER A 2 -49.22 -15.46 -39.65
C SER A 2 -48.47 -14.14 -39.53
N ASP A 3 -48.56 -13.52 -38.36
CA ASP A 3 -47.81 -12.32 -38.00
C ASP A 3 -46.35 -12.68 -37.68
N GLN A 4 -45.40 -12.03 -38.36
CA GLN A 4 -43.99 -12.02 -38.01
C GLN A 4 -43.67 -10.67 -37.35
N GLU A 5 -43.63 -10.64 -36.01
CA GLU A 5 -42.98 -9.56 -35.27
C GLU A 5 -41.46 -9.75 -35.33
N SER A 6 -40.78 -8.86 -36.04
CA SER A 6 -39.32 -8.78 -36.07
C SER A 6 -38.85 -7.87 -34.93
N LEU A 7 -38.33 -8.48 -33.87
CA LEU A 7 -37.63 -7.79 -32.78
C LEU A 7 -36.29 -7.27 -33.30
N ASN A 8 -36.27 -5.99 -33.65
CA ASN A 8 -35.06 -5.25 -33.98
C ASN A 8 -34.34 -4.84 -32.68
N VAL A 9 -33.50 -5.71 -32.15
CA VAL A 9 -32.62 -5.40 -31.03
C VAL A 9 -31.36 -4.75 -31.60
N GLN A 10 -31.21 -3.44 -31.43
CA GLN A 10 -29.95 -2.77 -31.70
C GLN A 10 -28.94 -3.11 -30.61
N PRO A 11 -27.70 -3.48 -30.95
CA PRO A 11 -26.65 -3.69 -29.96
C PRO A 11 -26.26 -2.33 -29.37
N ASP A 12 -26.41 -2.19 -28.05
CA ASP A 12 -25.91 -1.06 -27.28
C ASP A 12 -24.38 -1.20 -27.13
N GLU A 13 -23.65 -0.81 -28.18
CA GLU A 13 -22.19 -0.72 -28.14
C GLU A 13 -21.77 0.66 -27.63
N THR A 14 -21.95 0.89 -26.33
CA THR A 14 -21.26 1.98 -25.63
C THR A 14 -20.55 1.47 -24.39
N VAL A 15 -19.62 0.52 -24.56
CA VAL A 15 -18.53 0.37 -23.60
C VAL A 15 -17.65 1.61 -23.75
N SER A 16 -17.83 2.57 -22.84
CA SER A 16 -17.08 3.81 -22.81
C SER A 16 -15.60 3.50 -22.80
N THR A 17 -14.83 4.15 -23.68
CA THR A 17 -13.37 4.00 -23.75
C THR A 17 -12.69 4.37 -22.41
N LEU A 18 -13.39 5.10 -21.55
CA LEU A 18 -12.97 5.40 -20.18
C LEU A 18 -12.97 4.16 -19.27
N ASP A 19 -13.95 3.26 -19.43
CA ASP A 19 -14.10 2.08 -18.57
C ASP A 19 -12.99 1.04 -18.82
N VAL A 20 -12.59 0.87 -20.08
CA VAL A 20 -11.53 -0.08 -20.46
C VAL A 20 -10.17 0.34 -19.88
N ARG A 21 -9.86 1.63 -19.86
CA ARG A 21 -8.59 2.14 -19.32
C ARG A 21 -8.48 1.98 -17.79
N VAL A 22 -9.60 2.15 -17.08
CA VAL A 22 -9.65 1.99 -15.61
C VAL A 22 -9.43 0.53 -15.20
N ILE A 23 -9.94 -0.43 -15.97
CA ILE A 23 -9.78 -1.87 -15.69
C ILE A 23 -8.30 -2.29 -15.85
N VAL A 24 -7.65 -1.88 -16.94
CA VAL A 24 -6.25 -2.24 -17.23
C VAL A 24 -5.26 -1.67 -16.20
N GLU A 25 -5.48 -0.43 -15.72
CA GLU A 25 -4.60 0.20 -14.72
C GLU A 25 -4.73 -0.45 -13.32
N ARG A 26 -5.94 -0.91 -12.95
CA ARG A 26 -6.15 -1.64 -11.68
C ARG A 26 -5.53 -3.04 -11.70
N GLU A 27 -5.68 -3.78 -12.79
CA GLU A 27 -5.06 -5.12 -12.92
C GLU A 27 -3.52 -5.02 -12.87
N SER A 28 -2.95 -3.99 -13.51
CA SER A 28 -1.50 -3.78 -13.52
C SER A 28 -0.94 -3.46 -12.13
N THR A 29 -1.64 -2.64 -11.34
CA THR A 29 -1.25 -2.31 -9.96
C THR A 29 -1.27 -3.56 -9.08
N HIS A 30 -2.32 -4.36 -9.18
CA HIS A 30 -2.45 -5.59 -8.41
C HIS A 30 -1.30 -6.56 -8.71
N LEU A 31 -0.93 -6.77 -9.98
CA LEU A 31 0.17 -7.64 -10.37
C LEU A 31 1.52 -7.19 -9.81
N LEU A 32 1.74 -5.88 -9.66
CA LEU A 32 2.98 -5.33 -9.09
C LEU A 32 3.07 -5.50 -7.57
N LEU A 33 1.93 -5.62 -6.88
CA LEU A 33 1.90 -5.82 -5.42
C LEU A 33 1.99 -7.30 -5.02
N LEU A 34 1.67 -8.23 -5.94
CA LEU A 34 1.67 -9.66 -5.65
C LEU A 34 2.93 -10.16 -4.93
N PRO A 35 4.16 -9.82 -5.37
CA PRO A 35 5.35 -10.33 -4.70
C PRO A 35 5.46 -9.92 -3.23
N ILE A 36 5.10 -8.66 -2.90
CA ILE A 36 5.22 -8.18 -1.53
C ILE A 36 4.07 -8.67 -0.65
N THR A 37 2.85 -8.76 -1.18
CA THR A 37 1.72 -9.34 -0.44
C THR A 37 1.89 -10.84 -0.22
N ALA A 38 2.49 -11.56 -1.18
CA ALA A 38 2.81 -12.98 -1.03
C ALA A 38 3.86 -13.20 0.07
N ARG A 39 4.92 -12.39 0.08
CA ARG A 39 5.94 -12.42 1.14
C ARG A 39 5.35 -12.15 2.52
N ILE A 40 4.45 -11.18 2.65
CA ILE A 40 3.72 -10.95 3.91
C ILE A 40 2.85 -12.16 4.29
N GLY A 41 2.24 -12.82 3.31
CA GLY A 41 1.51 -14.08 3.53
C GLY A 41 2.40 -15.21 4.06
N GLU A 42 3.66 -15.28 3.63
CA GLU A 42 4.63 -16.26 4.15
C GLU A 42 4.93 -16.05 5.64
N PHE A 43 4.87 -14.81 6.14
CA PHE A 43 5.10 -14.50 7.56
C PHE A 43 4.07 -15.18 8.47
N ALA A 44 2.83 -15.35 8.00
CA ALA A 44 1.78 -16.05 8.73
C ALA A 44 2.10 -17.55 8.99
N GLY A 45 3.02 -18.11 8.21
CA GLY A 45 3.48 -19.50 8.36
C GLY A 45 4.68 -19.66 9.29
N LEU A 46 5.25 -18.57 9.82
CA LEU A 46 6.40 -18.65 10.72
C LEU A 46 5.98 -19.29 12.05
N PRO A 47 6.72 -20.31 12.52
CA PRO A 47 6.48 -20.88 13.84
C PRO A 47 6.87 -19.86 14.93
N GLY A 48 6.43 -20.08 16.17
CA GLY A 48 7.05 -19.37 17.30
C GLY A 48 8.54 -19.68 17.40
N ASN A 49 9.31 -18.73 17.95
CA ASN A 49 10.76 -18.76 18.06
C ASN A 49 11.48 -18.87 16.70
N TRP A 50 10.93 -18.23 15.65
CA TRP A 50 11.49 -18.27 14.30
C TRP A 50 12.85 -17.57 14.16
N ASP A 51 13.19 -16.69 15.10
CA ASP A 51 14.46 -15.96 15.18
C ASP A 51 15.46 -16.53 16.20
N ALA A 52 15.10 -17.62 16.90
CA ALA A 52 15.85 -18.19 18.01
C ALA A 52 15.96 -17.29 19.27
N ASP A 53 15.13 -16.25 19.39
CA ASP A 53 15.08 -15.34 20.55
C ASP A 53 13.63 -15.19 21.09
N ASP A 54 12.92 -16.32 21.16
CA ASP A 54 11.55 -16.42 21.68
C ASP A 54 10.51 -15.55 20.94
N ALA A 55 10.71 -15.25 19.64
CA ALA A 55 9.73 -14.50 18.87
C ALA A 55 8.34 -15.15 18.85
N ASP A 56 7.31 -14.31 18.98
CA ASP A 56 5.93 -14.72 18.84
C ASP A 56 5.59 -15.04 17.37
N PRO A 57 4.64 -15.97 17.12
CA PRO A 57 4.07 -16.17 15.79
C PRO A 57 3.44 -14.88 15.25
N ILE A 58 3.59 -14.65 13.96
CA ILE A 58 2.98 -13.49 13.30
C ILE A 58 1.47 -13.61 13.30
N THR A 59 0.80 -12.56 13.77
CA THR A 59 -0.64 -12.59 14.00
C THR A 59 -1.44 -12.29 12.73
N SER A 60 -2.66 -12.83 12.64
CA SER A 60 -3.56 -12.53 11.52
C SER A 60 -3.94 -11.05 11.42
N PRO A 61 -4.20 -10.30 12.51
CA PRO A 61 -4.39 -8.85 12.45
C PRO A 61 -3.21 -8.11 11.83
N ALA A 62 -1.97 -8.45 12.18
CA ALA A 62 -0.79 -7.81 11.60
C ALA A 62 -0.67 -8.06 10.08
N VAL A 63 -0.89 -9.30 9.64
CA VAL A 63 -0.90 -9.68 8.21
C VAL A 63 -1.98 -8.90 7.44
N ALA A 64 -3.21 -8.91 7.95
CA ALA A 64 -4.33 -8.21 7.32
C ALA A 64 -4.11 -6.69 7.29
N GLY A 65 -3.61 -6.11 8.39
CA GLY A 65 -3.28 -4.69 8.49
C GLY A 65 -2.21 -4.27 7.47
N ALA A 66 -1.12 -5.04 7.37
CA ALA A 66 -0.05 -4.77 6.41
C ALA A 66 -0.53 -4.82 4.95
N ILE A 67 -1.28 -5.87 4.57
CA ILE A 67 -1.82 -6.00 3.20
C ILE A 67 -2.81 -4.86 2.90
N ASN A 68 -3.73 -4.57 3.83
CA ASN A 68 -4.71 -3.50 3.64
C ASN A 68 -4.03 -2.14 3.47
N LEU A 69 -3.02 -1.83 4.30
CA LEU A 69 -2.27 -0.59 4.19
C LEU A 69 -1.60 -0.47 2.81
N ILE A 70 -0.90 -1.51 2.35
CA ILE A 70 -0.24 -1.53 1.03
C ILE A 70 -1.26 -1.26 -0.08
N MET A 71 -2.42 -1.90 -0.02
CA MET A 71 -3.48 -1.69 -1.02
C MET A 71 -4.04 -0.26 -0.99
N LEU A 72 -4.15 0.36 0.19
CA LEU A 72 -4.61 1.73 0.35
C LEU A 72 -3.62 2.76 -0.21
N VAL A 73 -2.31 2.57 -0.01
CA VAL A 73 -1.30 3.52 -0.52
C VAL A 73 -0.86 3.28 -1.96
N ALA A 74 -1.04 2.08 -2.50
CA ALA A 74 -0.50 1.74 -3.81
C ALA A 74 -0.99 2.67 -4.94
N SER A 75 -2.21 3.20 -4.82
CA SER A 75 -2.77 4.14 -5.80
C SER A 75 -2.42 5.59 -5.44
N PRO A 76 -1.84 6.38 -6.36
CA PRO A 76 -1.58 7.78 -6.11
C PRO A 76 -2.89 8.56 -5.89
N PRO A 77 -2.87 9.62 -5.04
CA PRO A 77 -3.98 10.56 -4.94
C PRO A 77 -4.40 11.10 -6.31
N GLU A 78 -5.70 11.30 -6.50
CA GLU A 78 -6.27 11.81 -7.76
C GLU A 78 -5.57 13.10 -8.24
N ALA A 79 -5.24 13.99 -7.31
CA ALA A 79 -4.56 15.26 -7.58
C ALA A 79 -3.18 15.12 -8.25
N ILE A 80 -2.57 13.94 -8.23
CA ILE A 80 -1.20 13.72 -8.72
C ILE A 80 -1.11 12.57 -9.74
N ARG A 81 -2.23 11.90 -10.03
CA ARG A 81 -2.28 10.72 -10.89
C ARG A 81 -1.72 10.98 -12.29
N ASP A 82 -1.97 12.18 -12.83
CA ASP A 82 -1.50 12.58 -14.17
C ASP A 82 -0.03 13.03 -14.21
N VAL A 83 0.56 13.31 -13.05
CA VAL A 83 1.90 13.93 -12.94
C VAL A 83 2.97 12.93 -12.52
N THR A 84 2.59 11.86 -11.82
CA THR A 84 3.51 10.80 -11.41
C THR A 84 2.90 9.41 -11.69
N PRO A 85 3.47 8.63 -12.63
CA PRO A 85 3.06 7.24 -12.83
C PRO A 85 3.63 6.30 -11.76
N ARG A 86 4.45 6.82 -10.83
CA ARG A 86 5.10 6.00 -9.81
C ARG A 86 4.08 5.60 -8.74
N LEU A 87 3.82 4.31 -8.60
CA LEU A 87 3.06 3.71 -7.51
C LEU A 87 3.86 3.76 -6.19
N ALA A 88 3.17 3.86 -5.04
CA ALA A 88 3.81 3.76 -3.73
C ALA A 88 3.98 2.30 -3.30
N ILE A 89 4.83 1.58 -4.03
CA ILE A 89 5.18 0.19 -3.70
C ILE A 89 6.18 0.20 -2.53
N PRO A 90 5.97 -0.60 -1.47
CA PRO A 90 6.93 -0.69 -0.39
C PRO A 90 8.26 -1.29 -0.88
N THR A 91 9.36 -0.83 -0.29
CA THR A 91 10.70 -1.31 -0.60
C THR A 91 11.03 -2.63 0.08
N THR A 92 10.49 -2.88 1.27
CA THR A 92 10.65 -4.15 1.98
C THR A 92 9.54 -4.37 3.00
N SER A 93 9.44 -5.60 3.49
CA SER A 93 8.63 -6.01 4.63
C SER A 93 9.39 -7.05 5.46
N SER A 94 9.18 -7.03 6.77
CA SER A 94 9.85 -7.92 7.73
C SER A 94 8.89 -8.33 8.86
N PRO A 95 8.96 -9.57 9.38
CA PRO A 95 8.27 -9.94 10.61
C PRO A 95 8.93 -9.23 11.81
N LEU A 96 8.15 -8.98 12.86
CA LEU A 96 8.65 -8.45 14.14
C LEU A 96 8.59 -9.54 15.23
N PRO A 97 9.52 -9.54 16.21
CA PRO A 97 9.54 -10.56 17.27
C PRO A 97 8.29 -10.60 18.16
N ASP A 98 7.49 -9.54 18.18
CA ASP A 98 6.25 -9.44 18.97
C ASP A 98 5.00 -9.98 18.23
N GLY A 99 5.19 -10.61 17.07
CA GLY A 99 4.09 -11.09 16.22
C GLY A 99 3.51 -10.02 15.28
N GLY A 100 4.12 -8.83 15.22
CA GLY A 100 3.82 -7.76 14.28
C GLY A 100 4.54 -7.86 12.93
N ILE A 101 4.35 -6.85 12.09
CA ILE A 101 5.00 -6.72 10.77
C ILE A 101 5.50 -5.28 10.59
N GLN A 102 6.71 -5.13 10.07
CA GLN A 102 7.22 -3.85 9.58
C GLN A 102 7.13 -3.79 8.04
N VAL A 103 6.67 -2.67 7.50
CA VAL A 103 6.65 -2.36 6.07
C VAL A 103 7.34 -1.03 5.82
N GLU A 104 8.23 -0.97 4.84
CA GLU A 104 9.05 0.21 4.59
C GLU A 104 8.78 0.82 3.21
N TRP A 105 8.74 2.15 3.13
CA TRP A 105 8.74 2.90 1.88
C TRP A 105 9.93 3.87 1.86
N SER A 106 10.56 4.00 0.70
CA SER A 106 11.70 4.92 0.50
C SER A 106 11.49 5.86 -0.67
N GLY A 107 11.70 7.14 -0.41
CA GLY A 107 11.82 8.21 -1.39
C GLY A 107 13.25 8.38 -1.88
N ASN A 108 13.63 9.62 -2.25
CA ASN A 108 14.99 9.92 -2.68
C ASN A 108 15.98 9.94 -1.50
N ALA A 109 15.68 10.77 -0.49
CA ALA A 109 16.46 10.86 0.75
C ALA A 109 15.62 10.52 1.99
N ASP A 110 14.31 10.39 1.81
CA ASP A 110 13.35 10.18 2.90
C ASP A 110 12.96 8.70 2.96
N ARG A 111 12.57 8.23 4.14
CA ARG A 111 12.12 6.86 4.40
C ARG A 111 11.06 6.86 5.49
N ILE A 112 10.12 5.93 5.40
CA ILE A 112 9.20 5.62 6.49
C ILE A 112 9.16 4.11 6.71
N ASP A 113 9.26 3.72 7.97
CA ASP A 113 9.02 2.38 8.47
C ASP A 113 7.70 2.41 9.21
N VAL A 114 6.74 1.60 8.78
CA VAL A 114 5.45 1.44 9.44
C VAL A 114 5.44 0.11 10.16
N GLN A 115 5.14 0.13 11.44
CA GLN A 115 4.94 -1.06 12.26
C GLN A 115 3.45 -1.32 12.38
N ILE A 116 3.06 -2.57 12.14
CA ILE A 116 1.72 -3.08 12.37
C ILE A 116 1.84 -4.07 13.52
N GLY A 117 1.33 -3.69 14.68
CA GLY A 117 1.40 -4.49 15.90
C GLY A 117 0.57 -5.78 15.81
N PRO A 118 0.75 -6.71 16.77
CA PRO A 118 0.03 -7.99 16.79
C PRO A 118 -1.51 -7.86 16.92
N ASP A 119 -1.99 -6.73 17.41
CA ASP A 119 -3.42 -6.38 17.50
C ASP A 119 -3.92 -5.54 16.31
N GLY A 120 -3.04 -5.23 15.36
CA GLY A 120 -3.31 -4.35 14.22
C GLY A 120 -3.15 -2.86 14.52
N SER A 121 -2.66 -2.49 15.71
CA SER A 121 -2.21 -1.12 15.99
C SER A 121 -1.12 -0.68 15.02
N LEU A 122 -0.96 0.63 14.85
CA LEU A 122 -0.04 1.19 13.87
C LEU A 122 0.92 2.15 14.55
N GLY A 123 2.21 1.96 14.31
CA GLY A 123 3.29 2.88 14.66
C GLY A 123 4.12 3.23 13.43
N TYR A 124 4.99 4.23 13.54
CA TYR A 124 5.95 4.55 12.50
C TYR A 124 7.25 5.16 13.01
N LEU A 125 8.28 5.06 12.16
CA LEU A 125 9.48 5.88 12.20
C LEU A 125 9.69 6.49 10.81
N VAL A 126 9.69 7.83 10.73
CA VAL A 126 9.97 8.57 9.50
C VAL A 126 11.33 9.23 9.63
N LYS A 127 12.14 9.10 8.57
CA LYS A 127 13.41 9.79 8.39
C LYS A 127 13.30 10.75 7.21
N TRP A 128 13.64 12.02 7.45
CA TRP A 128 13.71 13.06 6.45
C TRP A 128 15.17 13.42 6.14
N GLY A 129 15.53 13.45 4.85
CA GLY A 129 16.87 13.81 4.38
C GLY A 129 17.96 12.75 4.67
N GLY A 130 19.19 13.08 4.24
CA GLY A 130 20.35 12.19 4.37
C GLY A 130 21.53 12.85 5.09
N GLY A 131 22.49 12.04 5.53
CA GLY A 131 23.73 12.52 6.17
C GLY A 131 23.51 13.12 7.56
N SER A 132 24.29 14.15 7.89
CA SER A 132 24.30 14.79 9.22
C SER A 132 23.07 15.66 9.51
N GLU A 133 22.24 15.96 8.51
CA GLU A 133 21.04 16.80 8.65
C GLU A 133 19.74 15.98 8.70
N ALA A 134 19.83 14.66 8.84
CA ALA A 134 18.66 13.80 8.92
C ALA A 134 17.80 14.14 10.15
N ARG A 135 16.48 14.22 9.95
CA ARG A 135 15.49 14.41 11.02
C ARG A 135 14.62 13.17 11.15
N TYR A 136 14.21 12.88 12.39
CA TYR A 136 13.39 11.71 12.70
C TYR A 136 12.09 12.14 13.37
N GLU A 137 11.00 11.45 13.03
CA GLU A 137 9.68 11.57 13.65
C GLU A 137 9.15 10.16 13.90
N GLU A 138 8.73 9.84 15.13
CA GLU A 138 8.25 8.51 15.50
C GLU A 138 7.03 8.58 16.40
N THR A 139 6.19 7.55 16.33
CA THR A 139 5.10 7.32 17.26
C THR A 139 4.68 5.86 17.24
N ASP A 140 4.25 5.34 18.38
CA ASP A 140 3.73 3.97 18.51
C ASP A 140 2.20 3.90 18.28
N GLU A 141 1.53 5.06 18.17
CA GLU A 141 0.08 5.17 18.03
C GLU A 141 -0.28 6.18 16.93
N ALA A 142 -0.43 5.68 15.70
CA ALA A 142 -0.80 6.45 14.53
C ALA A 142 -2.16 6.03 13.98
N THR A 143 -2.87 6.97 13.36
CA THR A 143 -4.03 6.64 12.53
C THR A 143 -3.59 6.21 11.13
N VAL A 144 -4.43 5.44 10.45
CA VAL A 144 -4.21 5.03 9.05
C VAL A 144 -4.03 6.25 8.16
N GLU A 145 -4.84 7.30 8.35
CA GLU A 145 -4.79 8.52 7.55
C GLU A 145 -3.45 9.24 7.68
N ARG A 146 -2.89 9.30 8.90
CA ARG A 146 -1.59 9.91 9.14
C ARG A 146 -0.46 9.13 8.46
N ILE A 147 -0.50 7.80 8.53
CA ILE A 147 0.49 6.96 7.85
C ILE A 147 0.42 7.12 6.34
N ILE A 148 -0.78 7.12 5.75
CA ILE A 148 -0.96 7.34 4.32
C ILE A 148 -0.39 8.71 3.92
N GLU A 149 -0.68 9.76 4.70
CA GLU A 149 -0.12 11.10 4.47
C GLU A 149 1.41 11.08 4.46
N LEU A 150 2.03 10.47 5.46
CA LEU A 150 3.49 10.40 5.57
C LEU A 150 4.13 9.58 4.44
N ILE A 151 3.55 8.44 4.06
CA ILE A 151 4.00 7.65 2.91
C ILE A 151 3.96 8.50 1.64
N HIS A 152 2.88 9.26 1.44
CA HIS A 152 2.76 10.15 0.29
C HIS A 152 3.82 11.26 0.31
N GLN A 153 4.12 11.84 1.48
CA GLN A 153 5.17 12.84 1.62
C GLN A 153 6.57 12.26 1.32
N VAL A 154 6.85 11.03 1.78
CA VAL A 154 8.12 10.32 1.51
C VAL A 154 8.27 9.99 0.02
N ILE A 155 7.23 9.48 -0.62
CA ILE A 155 7.29 9.00 -2.01
C ILE A 155 7.17 10.16 -3.02
N TRP A 156 6.38 11.18 -2.71
CA TRP A 156 6.10 12.33 -3.60
C TRP A 156 6.31 13.71 -2.93
N PRO A 157 7.53 14.03 -2.46
CA PRO A 157 7.81 15.19 -1.61
C PRO A 157 7.55 16.56 -2.27
N ARG A 158 7.59 16.65 -3.61
CA ARG A 158 7.43 17.92 -4.34
C ARG A 158 6.00 18.46 -4.38
N LEU A 159 5.02 17.69 -3.93
CA LEU A 159 3.60 18.05 -4.02
C LEU A 159 3.05 18.53 -2.68
N SER A 160 3.67 18.14 -1.56
CA SER A 160 3.30 18.56 -0.20
C SER A 160 3.66 20.02 0.10
N ALA A 161 4.70 20.56 -0.56
CA ALA A 161 5.20 21.91 -0.33
C ALA A 161 4.32 23.04 -0.94
N ARG A 162 3.28 22.71 -1.73
CA ARG A 162 2.40 23.69 -2.40
C ARG A 162 1.06 23.94 -1.70
N ARG A 163 0.88 23.44 -0.47
CA ARG A 163 -0.32 23.71 0.36
C ARG A 163 -0.09 24.72 1.50
N GLY A 164 0.95 25.55 1.40
CA GLY A 164 1.21 26.69 2.27
C GLY A 164 0.83 28.01 1.61
#